data_AF-A0A7Y3C5X2-F1
#
_entry.id   AF-A0A7Y3C5X2-F1
#
_cell.length_a   1.000
_cell.length_b   1.000
_cell.length_c   1.000
_cell.angle_alpha   90.00
_cell.angle_beta   90.00
_cell.angle_gamma   90.00
#
_symmetry.space_group_name_H-M   'P 1'
#
loop_
_entity.id
_entity.type
_entity.pdbx_description
1 polymer ?
#
loop_
_entity_poly.entity_id
_entity_poly.type
_entity_poly.pdbx_seq_one_letter_code
_entity_poly.pdbx_strand_id
1 'polypeptide(L)'
;MGLFKQNPFGHYLFLKKWLIRILGALTHRRFRGFNELQIDGSEIIKDLPDTNVLFISNHQTYFADVVAMFHVFNASLSGRNDSIKNVGYLWRPKLNIYFVAAKETMKAG
;
A
#
# COMPACT_ATOMS: atom_id res chain seq x y z
N MET A 1 8.09 -16.22 7.89
CA MET A 1 6.80 -15.83 8.48
C MET A 1 6.03 -17.12 8.73
N GLY A 2 5.61 -17.39 9.97
CA GLY A 2 4.80 -18.59 10.23
C GLY A 2 3.47 -18.51 9.51
N LEU A 3 3.01 -19.63 8.95
CA LEU A 3 1.74 -19.72 8.18
C LEU A 3 0.52 -19.24 9.00
N PHE A 4 0.57 -19.42 10.32
CA PHE A 4 -0.52 -19.11 11.24
C PHE A 4 -0.40 -17.74 11.94
N LYS A 5 0.59 -16.92 11.60
CA LYS A 5 0.72 -15.58 12.22
C LYS A 5 -0.44 -14.70 11.76
N GLN A 6 -1.15 -14.10 12.72
CA GLN A 6 -2.26 -13.20 12.49
C GLN A 6 -1.87 -11.73 12.75
N ASN A 7 -2.68 -10.81 12.22
CA ASN A 7 -2.62 -9.39 12.55
C ASN A 7 -3.59 -9.05 13.72
N PRO A 8 -3.61 -7.80 14.23
CA PRO A 8 -4.51 -7.39 15.31
C PRO A 8 -6.01 -7.53 15.00
N PHE A 9 -6.38 -7.67 13.72
CA PHE A 9 -7.75 -7.87 13.25
C PHE A 9 -8.08 -9.36 12.98
N GLY A 10 -7.19 -10.28 13.38
CA GLY A 10 -7.38 -11.73 13.19
C GLY A 10 -7.10 -12.24 11.77
N HIS A 11 -6.61 -11.41 10.84
CA HIS A 11 -6.30 -11.87 9.48
C HIS A 11 -4.95 -12.58 9.43
N TYR A 12 -4.92 -13.74 8.76
CA TYR A 12 -3.69 -14.48 8.50
C TYR A 12 -2.74 -13.68 7.58
N LEU A 13 -1.50 -13.49 8.04
CA LEU A 13 -0.50 -12.70 7.30
C LEU A 13 -0.10 -13.35 5.98
N PHE A 14 -0.15 -14.69 5.91
CA PHE A 14 0.08 -15.42 4.66
C PHE A 14 -0.96 -15.05 3.58
N LEU A 15 -2.25 -15.08 3.92
CA LEU A 15 -3.32 -14.70 3.00
C LEU A 15 -3.23 -13.23 2.61
N LYS A 16 -2.99 -12.34 3.59
CA LYS A 16 -2.80 -10.90 3.34
C LYS A 16 -1.65 -10.65 2.35
N LYS A 17 -0.53 -11.37 2.49
CA LYS A 17 0.63 -11.27 1.59
C LYS A 17 0.28 -11.63 0.15
N TRP A 18 -0.44 -12.74 -0.06
CA TRP A 18 -0.84 -13.16 -1.40
C TRP A 18 -1.86 -12.22 -2.04
N LEU A 19 -2.82 -11.74 -1.26
CA LEU A 19 -3.80 -10.76 -1.70
C LEU A 19 -3.11 -9.48 -2.20
N ILE A 20 -2.15 -8.95 -1.43
CA ILE A 20 -1.37 -7.77 -1.84
C ILE A 20 -0.56 -8.04 -3.12
N ARG A 21 0.05 -9.21 -3.26
CA ARG A 21 0.82 -9.56 -4.47
C ARG A 21 -0.06 -9.59 -5.72
N ILE A 22 -1.21 -10.27 -5.66
CA ILE A 22 -2.11 -10.42 -6.79
C ILE A 22 -2.76 -9.08 -7.15
N LEU A 23 -3.41 -8.42 -6.19
CA LEU A 23 -4.08 -7.14 -6.43
C LEU A 23 -3.08 -6.03 -6.79
N GLY A 24 -1.91 -6.02 -6.15
CA GLY A 24 -0.86 -5.07 -6.48
C GLY A 24 -0.35 -5.27 -7.90
N ALA A 25 -0.11 -6.50 -8.35
CA ALA A 25 0.30 -6.75 -9.73
C ALA A 25 -0.77 -6.31 -10.75
N LEU A 26 -2.05 -6.59 -10.48
CA LEU A 26 -3.17 -6.16 -11.34
C LEU A 26 -3.28 -4.64 -11.43
N THR A 27 -3.18 -3.96 -10.29
CA THR A 27 -3.34 -2.50 -10.19
C THR A 27 -2.09 -1.73 -10.62
N HIS A 28 -0.90 -2.34 -10.62
CA HIS A 28 0.35 -1.70 -11.03
C HIS A 28 0.27 -1.11 -12.44
N ARG A 29 -0.43 -1.80 -13.37
CA ARG A 29 -0.64 -1.31 -14.74
C ARG A 29 -1.45 -0.01 -14.79
N ARG A 30 -2.36 0.22 -13.84
CA ARG A 30 -3.21 1.42 -13.80
C ARG A 30 -2.39 2.68 -13.53
N PHE A 31 -1.45 2.62 -12.59
CA PHE A 31 -0.63 3.76 -12.16
C PHE A 31 0.65 3.98 -12.99
N ARG A 32 0.95 3.07 -13.91
CA ARG A 32 2.08 3.19 -14.85
C ARG A 32 1.63 3.38 -16.30
N GLY A 33 0.35 3.16 -16.59
CA GLY A 33 -0.19 3.13 -17.96
C GLY A 33 -0.96 4.40 -18.30
N PHE A 34 -2.15 4.54 -17.72
CA PHE A 34 -3.13 5.56 -18.13
C PHE A 34 -3.14 6.81 -17.25
N ASN A 35 -2.72 6.69 -15.99
CA ASN A 35 -2.43 7.82 -15.10
C ASN A 35 -0.95 7.75 -14.74
N GLU A 36 -0.15 8.71 -15.19
CA GLU A 36 1.20 8.89 -14.66
C GLU A 36 1.07 9.38 -13.21
N LEU A 37 1.15 8.44 -12.27
CA LEU A 37 1.26 8.77 -10.86
C LEU A 37 2.56 9.53 -10.65
N GLN A 38 2.46 10.81 -10.31
CA GLN A 38 3.59 11.63 -9.86
C GLN A 38 3.83 11.35 -8.38
N ILE A 39 5.08 11.08 -8.04
CA ILE A 39 5.51 10.73 -6.68
C ILE A 39 6.69 11.64 -6.38
N ASP A 40 6.60 12.40 -5.30
CA ASP A 40 7.69 13.25 -4.82
C ASP A 40 7.86 13.05 -3.32
N GLY A 41 9.10 13.04 -2.84
CA GLY A 41 9.42 13.01 -1.41
C GLY A 41 9.19 11.66 -0.72
N SER A 42 9.13 10.56 -1.48
CA SER A 42 8.88 9.23 -0.92
C SER A 42 10.06 8.67 -0.12
N GLU A 43 11.23 9.27 -0.17
CA GLU A 43 12.39 8.95 0.65
C GLU A 43 12.10 9.06 2.15
N ILE A 44 11.24 10.01 2.55
CA ILE A 44 10.90 10.23 3.96
C ILE A 44 10.29 8.99 4.61
N ILE A 45 9.63 8.12 3.82
CA ILE A 45 8.98 6.90 4.31
C ILE A 45 10.00 5.93 4.93
N LYS A 46 11.25 5.93 4.47
CA LYS A 46 12.32 5.06 5.00
C LYS A 46 12.77 5.50 6.39
N ASP A 47 12.63 6.78 6.69
CA ASP A 47 13.08 7.38 7.95
C ASP A 47 11.98 7.34 9.03
N LEU A 48 10.77 6.90 8.67
CA LEU A 48 9.65 6.79 9.60
C LEU A 48 9.83 5.61 10.59
N PRO A 49 9.31 5.74 11.81
CA PRO A 49 9.31 4.64 12.77
C PRO A 49 8.42 3.49 12.27
N ASP A 50 8.72 2.28 12.76
CA ASP A 50 8.05 1.06 12.30
C ASP A 50 6.56 0.95 12.69
N THR A 51 6.15 1.70 13.73
CA THR A 51 4.81 1.71 14.33
C THR A 51 4.40 3.13 14.72
N ASN A 52 3.09 3.31 15.01
CA ASN A 52 2.51 4.59 15.47
C ASN A 52 2.64 5.74 14.46
N VAL A 53 2.63 5.42 13.17
CA VAL A 53 2.58 6.41 12.09
C VAL A 53 1.15 6.50 11.56
N LEU A 54 0.59 7.70 11.57
CA LEU A 54 -0.71 8.01 10.97
C LEU A 54 -0.48 8.81 9.68
N PHE A 55 -0.87 8.25 8.55
CA PHE A 55 -0.91 8.96 7.28
C PHE A 55 -2.30 9.56 7.08
N ILE A 56 -2.35 10.86 6.78
CA ILE A 56 -3.59 11.59 6.49
C ILE A 56 -3.50 12.08 5.05
N SER A 57 -4.46 11.66 4.22
CA SER A 57 -4.57 12.10 2.83
C SER A 57 -5.96 12.66 2.57
N ASN A 58 -6.03 13.73 1.79
CA ASN A 58 -7.28 14.16 1.19
C ASN A 58 -7.69 13.15 0.10
N HIS A 59 -8.97 12.93 -0.13
CA HIS A 59 -9.44 11.84 -1.00
C HIS A 59 -10.65 12.24 -1.85
N GLN A 60 -10.53 12.07 -3.17
CA GLN A 60 -11.66 12.12 -4.11
C GLN A 60 -12.02 10.72 -4.65
N THR A 61 -11.07 9.78 -4.71
CA THR A 61 -11.34 8.37 -5.06
C THR A 61 -10.70 7.43 -4.05
N TYR A 62 -11.42 7.18 -2.95
CA TYR A 62 -10.98 6.41 -1.78
C TYR A 62 -10.19 5.14 -2.11
N PHE A 63 -10.62 4.34 -3.08
CA PHE A 63 -9.94 3.09 -3.39
C PHE A 63 -8.66 3.26 -4.22
N ALA A 64 -8.62 4.23 -5.15
CA ALA A 64 -7.46 4.40 -6.03
C ALA A 64 -6.26 4.93 -5.25
N ASP A 65 -6.44 5.94 -4.42
CA ASP A 65 -5.30 6.55 -3.72
C ASP A 65 -4.79 5.64 -2.59
N VAL A 66 -5.67 4.85 -1.94
CA VAL A 66 -5.25 3.77 -1.02
C VAL A 66 -4.32 2.77 -1.72
N VAL A 67 -4.68 2.33 -2.92
CA VAL A 67 -3.83 1.40 -3.69
C VAL A 67 -2.55 2.09 -4.16
N ALA A 68 -2.61 3.36 -4.56
CA ALA A 68 -1.42 4.13 -4.93
C ALA A 68 -0.44 4.25 -3.76
N MET A 69 -0.93 4.60 -2.56
CA MET A 69 -0.14 4.66 -1.32
C MET A 69 0.49 3.30 -1.01
N PHE A 70 -0.24 2.20 -1.18
CA PHE A 70 0.33 0.86 -1.04
C PHE A 70 1.54 0.63 -1.96
N HIS A 71 1.44 1.05 -3.23
CA HIS A 71 2.56 0.94 -4.17
C HIS A 71 3.74 1.82 -3.76
N VAL A 72 3.48 3.09 -3.42
CA VAL A 72 4.52 4.05 -3.00
C VAL A 72 5.24 3.58 -1.75
N PHE A 73 4.50 3.15 -0.72
CA PHE A 73 5.08 2.66 0.54
C PHE A 73 5.97 1.45 0.32
N ASN A 74 5.49 0.45 -0.42
CA ASN A 74 6.28 -0.77 -0.65
C ASN A 74 7.48 -0.50 -1.57
N ALA A 75 7.34 0.38 -2.57
CA ALA A 75 8.43 0.79 -3.44
C ALA A 75 9.53 1.53 -2.66
N SER A 76 9.15 2.52 -1.85
CA SER A 76 10.08 3.28 -1.01
C SER A 76 10.80 2.37 -0.01
N LEU A 77 10.08 1.51 0.72
CA LEU A 77 10.69 0.56 1.65
C LEU A 77 11.56 -0.50 0.97
N SER A 78 11.40 -0.71 -0.33
CA SER A 78 12.27 -1.55 -1.16
C SER A 78 13.44 -0.78 -1.79
N GLY A 79 13.67 0.47 -1.36
CA GLY A 79 14.78 1.30 -1.80
C GLY A 79 14.49 2.25 -2.96
N ARG A 80 13.26 2.26 -3.52
CA ARG A 80 12.95 3.06 -4.72
C ARG A 80 12.42 4.43 -4.34
N ASN A 81 13.15 5.46 -4.71
CA ASN A 81 12.71 6.85 -4.53
C ASN A 81 11.87 7.27 -5.73
N ASP A 82 10.72 7.86 -5.43
CA ASP A 82 9.83 8.57 -6.34
C ASP A 82 9.44 7.76 -7.58
N SER A 83 9.39 6.43 -7.39
CA SER A 83 9.21 5.53 -8.49
C SER A 83 8.64 4.18 -8.07
N ILE A 84 7.56 3.82 -8.75
CA ILE A 84 7.00 2.47 -8.72
C ILE A 84 7.45 1.64 -9.93
N LYS A 85 8.47 2.04 -10.70
CA LYS A 85 8.92 1.31 -11.90
C LYS A 85 9.22 -0.16 -11.57
N ASN A 86 8.55 -1.09 -12.27
CA ASN A 86 8.60 -2.56 -12.08
C ASN A 86 7.87 -3.04 -10.81
N VAL A 87 7.34 -4.26 -10.81
CA VAL A 87 6.50 -4.76 -9.70
C VAL A 87 7.26 -5.45 -8.55
N GLY A 88 8.59 -5.55 -8.65
CA GLY A 88 9.42 -6.33 -7.72
C GLY A 88 9.32 -5.95 -6.23
N TYR A 89 8.94 -4.71 -5.91
CA TYR A 89 8.74 -4.29 -4.51
C TYR A 89 7.61 -5.04 -3.80
N LEU A 90 6.69 -5.67 -4.54
CA LEU A 90 5.62 -6.50 -3.97
C LEU A 90 6.09 -7.90 -3.55
N TRP A 91 7.37 -8.25 -3.74
CA TRP A 91 7.86 -9.57 -3.34
C TRP A 91 7.83 -9.76 -1.82
N ARG A 92 8.20 -8.74 -1.04
CA ARG A 92 8.15 -8.77 0.43
C ARG A 92 7.44 -7.52 0.94
N PRO A 93 6.11 -7.43 0.74
CA PRO A 93 5.39 -6.21 1.07
C PRO A 93 5.30 -6.03 2.59
N LYS A 94 5.22 -4.78 3.05
CA LYS A 94 4.92 -4.44 4.44
C LYS A 94 3.47 -4.79 4.75
N LEU A 95 3.26 -5.62 5.77
CA LEU A 95 1.96 -6.23 6.07
C LEU A 95 1.21 -5.53 7.21
N ASN A 96 1.87 -4.65 7.96
CA ASN A 96 1.29 -3.85 9.04
C ASN A 96 0.83 -2.46 8.58
N ILE A 97 0.38 -2.36 7.33
CA ILE A 97 -0.34 -1.18 6.83
C ILE A 97 -1.85 -1.47 6.96
N TYR A 98 -2.58 -0.52 7.55
CA TYR A 98 -4.01 -0.62 7.80
C TYR A 98 -4.69 0.67 7.36
N PHE A 99 -5.81 0.51 6.68
CA PHE A 99 -6.63 1.63 6.22
C PHE A 99 -7.88 1.69 7.07
N VAL A 100 -8.17 2.89 7.57
CA VAL A 100 -9.35 3.16 8.38
C VAL A 100 -10.17 4.19 7.62
N ALA A 101 -11.44 3.86 7.38
CA ALA A 101 -12.40 4.74 6.74
C ALA A 101 -13.70 4.72 7.54
N ALA A 102 -14.42 5.84 7.57
CA ALA A 102 -15.74 5.90 8.17
C ALA A 102 -16.72 5.06 7.32
N LYS A 103 -17.51 4.21 7.97
CA LYS A 103 -18.42 3.29 7.27
C LYS A 103 -19.48 4.05 6.46
N GLU A 104 -19.92 5.18 7.01
CA GLU A 104 -20.93 6.08 6.45
C GLU A 104 -20.47 6.65 5.10
N THR A 105 -19.18 6.94 4.94
CA THR A 105 -18.62 7.50 3.70
C THR A 105 -18.35 6.44 2.63
N MET A 106 -18.38 5.15 2.99
CA MET A 106 -18.16 4.04 2.05
C MET A 106 -19.44 3.53 1.37
N LYS A 107 -20.63 3.91 1.86
CA LYS A 107 -21.92 3.45 1.31
C LYS A 107 -22.48 4.34 0.19
N ALA A 108 -21.96 5.55 0.06
CA ALA A 108 -22.49 6.58 -0.83
C ALA A 108 -21.86 6.57 -2.24
N GLY A 109 -20.97 5.62 -2.53
CA GLY A 109 -20.26 5.47 -3.79
C GLY A 109 -20.48 4.12 -4.44
#